data_AF-A0A8H7WM00-F1
#
_entry.id   AF-A0A8H7WM00-F1
#
_cell.length_a   1.000
_cell.length_b   1.000
_cell.length_c   1.000
_cell.angle_alpha   90.00
_cell.angle_beta   90.00
_cell.angle_gamma   90.00
#
_symmetry.space_group_name_H-M   'P 1'
#
loop_
_entity.id
_entity.type
_entity.pdbx_description
1 polymer ?
#
loop_
_entity_poly.entity_id
_entity_poly.type
_entity_poly.pdbx_seq_one_letter_code
_entity_poly.pdbx_strand_id
1 'polypeptide(L)'
;MGITSPLDGERGQPRSRRTSIDGAYPARVKPRNIDVIPGLAYHALATDVIGNQLAGNSLQHVHANILAGLYHGQLARVMESHGYIAAACRGLQVILRPKFDRLKKLKHDNMLISEKDNALIIAFWTCLQLESDIVAELPCPHSGILTYEEDMPHPNLQGAVANYSLTTEIVQSYMGQLFLRKHLNQLHNMFYQPDADETAPFNSSSKSKEHFPTIDASLANLEWITSVAANLMKWDATKGEPATNMLEARLRAKYYGAEVITYRHFVLKLLGRSGLGDQVAPAYLPKIEAPQVNSNVKRIEDIDKKALQYAECGIRALIFSTRAFYGLGDPGKDRLIVTNVWGTAHAQWGNVVTLQASYMNPILRQIVLKFITVEELRHMTDTTLGFLSLIGSPTSALASDYKILKHIALQTGLTGHMPPTQGPNTGSSFSSSNTGDIPMSGGR
;
A
#
# COMPACT_ATOMS: atom_id res chain seq x y z
N MET A 1 11.83 -4.40 -50.25
CA MET A 1 10.91 -3.61 -51.09
C MET A 1 9.66 -3.37 -50.27
N GLY A 2 9.40 -2.10 -49.93
CA GLY A 2 8.30 -1.72 -49.04
C GLY A 2 6.96 -1.76 -49.77
N ILE A 3 5.93 -2.26 -49.09
CA ILE A 3 4.55 -2.25 -49.56
C ILE A 3 3.85 -1.09 -48.85
N THR A 4 3.43 -0.12 -49.64
CA THR A 4 2.76 1.12 -49.25
C THR A 4 1.33 0.87 -48.76
N SER A 5 0.93 1.56 -47.69
CA SER A 5 -0.45 1.62 -47.18
C SER A 5 -1.36 2.38 -48.17
N PRO A 6 -2.63 1.99 -48.36
CA PRO A 6 -3.54 2.72 -49.23
C PRO A 6 -4.03 4.01 -48.58
N LEU A 7 -4.09 5.08 -49.38
CA LEU A 7 -4.63 6.40 -49.05
C LEU A 7 -6.15 6.35 -48.93
N ASP A 8 -6.68 6.96 -47.87
CA ASP A 8 -8.11 7.16 -47.64
C ASP A 8 -8.75 8.02 -48.75
N GLY A 9 -9.80 7.49 -49.35
CA GLY A 9 -10.67 8.20 -50.28
C GLY A 9 -11.70 9.06 -49.54
N GLU A 10 -11.85 10.29 -50.01
CA GLU A 10 -12.82 11.29 -49.58
C GLU A 10 -14.27 10.76 -49.49
N ARG A 11 -14.97 11.08 -48.39
CA ARG A 11 -16.43 11.33 -48.36
C ARG A 11 -16.86 12.03 -47.05
N GLY A 12 -17.22 13.31 -47.18
CA GLY A 12 -18.50 13.86 -46.73
C GLY A 12 -18.85 13.94 -45.24
N GLN A 13 -18.65 15.14 -44.67
CA GLN A 13 -19.25 15.75 -43.47
C GLN A 13 -18.66 15.42 -42.08
N PRO A 14 -18.28 16.45 -41.28
CA PRO A 14 -17.71 16.25 -39.96
C PRO A 14 -18.82 16.06 -38.91
N ARG A 15 -19.04 14.81 -38.48
CA ARG A 15 -19.61 14.58 -37.15
C ARG A 15 -18.54 14.93 -36.12
N SER A 16 -18.82 15.95 -35.31
CA SER A 16 -18.00 16.35 -34.17
C SER A 16 -17.84 15.22 -33.16
N ARG A 17 -16.86 14.35 -33.40
CA ARG A 17 -16.15 13.53 -32.40
C ARG A 17 -14.67 13.76 -32.60
N ARG A 18 -14.20 14.96 -32.27
CA ARG A 18 -12.77 15.20 -32.11
C ARG A 18 -12.37 14.56 -30.78
N THR A 19 -11.75 13.38 -30.83
CA THR A 19 -10.90 12.91 -29.72
C THR A 19 -9.80 13.95 -29.52
N SER A 20 -9.44 14.23 -28.28
CA SER A 20 -8.45 15.24 -27.86
C SER A 20 -7.00 14.92 -28.29
N ILE A 21 -6.85 14.04 -29.29
CA ILE A 21 -5.58 13.49 -29.80
C ILE A 21 -5.06 14.27 -31.02
N ASP A 22 -5.94 14.87 -31.85
CA ASP A 22 -5.52 15.47 -33.14
C ASP A 22 -5.61 17.02 -33.17
N GLY A 23 -4.72 17.65 -32.40
CA GLY A 23 -4.41 19.07 -32.51
C GLY A 23 -2.93 19.27 -32.87
N ALA A 24 -2.64 19.70 -34.10
CA ALA A 24 -1.31 20.16 -34.49
C ALA A 24 -0.98 21.49 -33.80
N TYR A 25 0.07 21.54 -32.97
CA TYR A 25 0.51 22.72 -32.21
C TYR A 25 2.04 22.74 -31.98
N PRO A 26 2.64 23.93 -31.72
CA PRO A 26 4.02 24.26 -32.11
C PRO A 26 5.12 23.72 -31.18
N ALA A 27 6.37 23.83 -31.63
CA ALA A 27 7.62 23.19 -31.18
C ALA A 27 8.12 23.42 -29.73
N ARG A 28 7.23 23.67 -28.76
CA ARG A 28 7.55 23.67 -27.32
C ARG A 28 6.41 23.06 -26.50
N VAL A 29 5.97 21.86 -26.90
CA VAL A 29 4.95 21.12 -26.17
C VAL A 29 5.62 20.46 -24.97
N LYS A 30 5.25 20.89 -23.75
CA LYS A 30 5.57 20.10 -22.54
C LYS A 30 5.09 18.67 -22.78
N PRO A 31 5.89 17.65 -22.50
CA PRO A 31 5.50 16.27 -22.78
C PRO A 31 4.17 15.97 -22.08
N ARG A 32 3.22 15.38 -22.80
CA ARG A 32 1.91 15.06 -22.22
C ARG A 32 2.05 13.81 -21.36
N ASN A 33 1.08 13.59 -20.48
CA ASN A 33 1.05 12.39 -19.63
C ASN A 33 1.14 11.08 -20.44
N ILE A 34 0.52 11.03 -21.63
CA ILE A 34 0.57 9.85 -22.51
C ILE A 34 1.96 9.55 -23.06
N ASP A 35 2.81 10.58 -23.15
CA ASP A 35 4.18 10.48 -23.69
C ASP A 35 5.19 10.07 -22.59
N VAL A 36 4.84 10.24 -21.30
CA VAL A 36 5.73 10.01 -20.15
C VAL A 36 5.32 8.81 -19.30
N ILE A 37 4.02 8.56 -19.15
CA ILE A 37 3.51 7.49 -18.28
C ILE A 37 3.48 6.17 -19.04
N PRO A 38 4.27 5.16 -18.64
CA PRO A 38 4.36 3.89 -19.36
C PRO A 38 3.01 3.18 -19.42
N GLY A 39 2.55 2.85 -20.63
CA GLY A 39 1.33 2.07 -20.84
C GLY A 39 0.02 2.86 -20.77
N LEU A 40 0.05 4.19 -20.60
CA LEU A 40 -1.18 4.99 -20.41
C LEU A 40 -2.14 4.91 -21.60
N ALA A 41 -1.61 4.89 -22.82
CA ALA A 41 -2.42 4.73 -24.03
C ALA A 41 -3.18 3.40 -24.05
N TYR A 42 -2.50 2.30 -23.69
CA TYR A 42 -3.10 0.97 -23.61
C TYR A 42 -4.14 0.89 -22.49
N HIS A 43 -3.82 1.45 -21.32
CA HIS A 43 -4.76 1.51 -20.20
C HIS A 43 -6.02 2.29 -20.56
N ALA A 44 -5.90 3.44 -21.22
CA ALA A 44 -7.05 4.23 -21.64
C ALA A 44 -8.00 3.43 -22.56
N LEU A 45 -7.45 2.77 -23.59
CA LEU A 45 -8.21 1.90 -24.48
C LEU A 45 -8.84 0.72 -23.73
N ALA A 46 -8.09 0.06 -22.84
CA ALA A 46 -8.60 -1.06 -22.06
C ALA A 46 -9.76 -0.65 -21.15
N THR A 47 -9.66 0.51 -20.48
CA THR A 47 -10.74 1.01 -19.61
C THR A 47 -11.99 1.42 -20.39
N ASP A 48 -11.87 1.86 -21.64
CA ASP A 48 -13.03 2.10 -22.51
C ASP A 48 -13.75 0.78 -22.86
N VAL A 49 -12.99 -0.27 -23.18
CA VAL A 49 -13.56 -1.62 -23.40
C VAL A 49 -14.24 -2.16 -22.15
N ILE A 50 -13.62 -2.01 -20.98
CA ILE A 50 -14.21 -2.42 -19.69
C ILE A 50 -15.49 -1.62 -19.41
N GLY A 51 -15.48 -0.30 -19.67
CA GLY A 51 -16.63 0.59 -19.49
C GLY A 51 -17.83 0.25 -20.39
N ASN A 52 -17.60 -0.44 -21.51
CA ASN A 52 -18.68 -0.94 -22.37
C ASN A 52 -19.24 -2.31 -21.92
N GLN A 53 -18.66 -2.94 -20.89
CA GLN A 53 -19.03 -4.28 -20.40
C GLN A 53 -19.37 -4.30 -18.89
N LEU A 54 -19.91 -3.19 -18.35
CA LEU A 54 -20.12 -2.99 -16.91
C LEU A 54 -20.96 -4.06 -16.21
N ALA A 55 -21.88 -4.73 -16.91
CA ALA A 55 -22.74 -5.77 -16.35
C ALA A 55 -22.16 -7.19 -16.47
N GLY A 56 -20.99 -7.35 -17.07
CA GLY A 56 -20.37 -8.66 -17.28
C GLY A 56 -19.77 -9.22 -15.99
N ASN A 57 -20.09 -10.49 -15.68
CA ASN A 57 -19.66 -11.18 -14.46
C ASN A 57 -18.93 -12.49 -14.78
N SER A 58 -18.03 -12.48 -15.77
CA SER A 58 -17.15 -13.63 -16.03
C SER A 58 -15.80 -13.47 -15.33
N LEU A 59 -15.03 -14.56 -15.24
CA LEU A 59 -13.68 -14.50 -14.67
C LEU A 59 -12.76 -13.53 -15.45
N GLN A 60 -12.96 -13.38 -16.77
CA GLN A 60 -12.24 -12.39 -17.57
C GLN A 60 -12.55 -10.96 -17.13
N HIS A 61 -13.80 -10.65 -16.78
CA HIS A 61 -14.17 -9.34 -16.24
C HIS A 61 -13.50 -9.09 -14.90
N VAL A 62 -13.44 -10.10 -14.03
CA VAL A 62 -12.71 -10.04 -12.75
C VAL A 62 -11.23 -9.75 -13.00
N HIS A 63 -10.57 -10.49 -13.90
CA HIS A 63 -9.17 -10.27 -14.24
C HIS A 63 -8.91 -8.88 -14.83
N ALA A 64 -9.78 -8.41 -15.73
CA ALA A 64 -9.65 -7.07 -16.33
C ALA A 64 -9.73 -5.97 -15.26
N ASN A 65 -10.67 -6.09 -14.31
CA ASN A 65 -10.78 -5.18 -13.19
C ASN A 65 -9.56 -5.25 -12.25
N ILE A 66 -9.04 -6.45 -11.94
CA ILE A 66 -7.80 -6.59 -11.16
C ILE A 66 -6.63 -5.85 -11.84
N LEU A 67 -6.42 -6.08 -13.13
CA LEU A 67 -5.34 -5.45 -13.89
C LEU A 67 -5.49 -3.93 -13.98
N ALA A 68 -6.71 -3.43 -14.23
CA ALA A 68 -6.99 -2.00 -14.25
C ALA A 68 -6.74 -1.36 -12.87
N GLY A 69 -7.17 -2.04 -11.79
CA GLY A 69 -6.92 -1.62 -10.42
C GLY A 69 -5.42 -1.54 -10.12
N LEU A 70 -4.65 -2.58 -10.44
CA LEU A 70 -3.20 -2.61 -10.26
C LEU A 70 -2.49 -1.48 -11.02
N TYR A 71 -2.91 -1.17 -12.24
CA TYR A 71 -2.34 -0.07 -13.01
C TYR A 71 -2.62 1.29 -12.35
N HIS A 72 -3.85 1.52 -11.87
CA HIS A 72 -4.19 2.71 -11.08
C HIS A 72 -3.39 2.78 -9.77
N GLY A 73 -3.23 1.65 -9.07
CA GLY A 73 -2.42 1.54 -7.86
C GLY A 73 -0.96 1.93 -8.10
N GLN A 74 -0.40 1.52 -9.23
CA GLN A 74 0.97 1.88 -9.64
C GLN A 74 1.11 3.37 -10.00
N LEU A 75 0.01 4.08 -10.30
CA LEU A 75 -0.04 5.53 -10.49
C LEU A 75 -0.33 6.32 -9.21
N ALA A 76 -0.30 5.66 -8.04
CA ALA A 76 -0.71 6.24 -6.76
C ALA A 76 -2.17 6.78 -6.75
N ARG A 77 -3.02 6.26 -7.65
CA ARG A 77 -4.45 6.57 -7.75
C ARG A 77 -5.26 5.52 -7.01
N VAL A 78 -5.09 5.52 -5.69
CA VAL A 78 -5.57 4.45 -4.80
C VAL A 78 -7.10 4.36 -4.75
N MET A 79 -7.83 5.48 -4.88
CA MET A 79 -9.30 5.49 -4.90
C MET A 79 -9.84 4.88 -6.20
N GLU A 80 -9.27 5.22 -7.35
CA GLU A 80 -9.63 4.59 -8.62
C GLU A 80 -9.24 3.11 -8.63
N SER A 81 -8.08 2.77 -8.06
CA SER A 81 -7.67 1.38 -7.85
C SER A 81 -8.71 0.63 -7.03
N HIS A 82 -9.15 1.17 -5.89
CA HIS A 82 -10.19 0.58 -5.05
C HIS A 82 -11.47 0.33 -5.85
N GLY A 83 -11.94 1.29 -6.65
CA GLY A 83 -13.16 1.13 -7.45
C GLY A 83 -13.13 -0.10 -8.36
N TYR A 84 -12.01 -0.34 -9.06
CA TYR A 84 -11.83 -1.52 -9.89
C TYR A 84 -11.68 -2.80 -9.06
N ILE A 85 -10.88 -2.78 -7.99
CA ILE A 85 -10.72 -3.96 -7.12
C ILE A 85 -12.05 -4.35 -6.46
N ALA A 86 -12.84 -3.40 -5.97
CA ALA A 86 -14.16 -3.65 -5.41
C ALA A 86 -15.14 -4.21 -6.45
N ALA A 87 -15.08 -3.75 -7.71
CA ALA A 87 -15.83 -4.35 -8.81
C ALA A 87 -15.42 -5.81 -9.07
N ALA A 88 -14.11 -6.10 -9.07
CA ALA A 88 -13.59 -7.46 -9.18
C ALA A 88 -14.07 -8.36 -8.02
N CYS A 89 -14.00 -7.87 -6.78
CA CYS A 89 -14.49 -8.58 -5.60
C CYS A 89 -15.98 -8.91 -5.70
N ARG A 90 -16.81 -7.93 -6.07
CA ARG A 90 -18.26 -8.14 -6.24
C ARG A 90 -18.58 -9.13 -7.35
N GLY A 91 -17.98 -8.97 -8.52
CA GLY A 91 -18.17 -9.90 -9.64
C GLY A 91 -17.78 -11.33 -9.28
N LEU A 92 -16.69 -11.49 -8.54
CA LEU A 92 -16.24 -12.81 -8.10
C LEU A 92 -17.16 -13.43 -7.06
N GLN A 93 -17.71 -12.66 -6.12
CA GLN A 93 -18.73 -13.16 -5.18
C GLN A 93 -19.98 -13.68 -5.91
N VAL A 94 -20.41 -13.00 -6.99
CA VAL A 94 -21.53 -13.47 -7.84
C VAL A 94 -21.19 -14.81 -8.49
N ILE A 95 -20.00 -14.95 -9.08
CA ILE A 95 -19.53 -16.18 -9.72
C ILE A 95 -19.41 -17.33 -8.71
N LEU A 96 -18.93 -17.04 -7.50
CA LEU A 96 -18.68 -18.04 -6.45
C LEU A 96 -19.93 -18.41 -5.66
N ARG A 97 -20.99 -17.59 -5.70
CA ARG A 97 -22.23 -17.82 -4.94
C ARG A 97 -22.77 -19.25 -5.01
N PRO A 98 -22.96 -19.85 -6.20
CA PRO A 98 -23.46 -21.23 -6.31
C PRO A 98 -22.42 -22.30 -5.93
N LYS A 99 -21.15 -21.92 -5.71
CA LYS A 99 -20.03 -22.84 -5.43
C LYS A 99 -19.61 -22.85 -3.96
N PHE A 100 -19.99 -21.85 -3.15
CA PHE A 100 -19.48 -21.69 -1.78
C PHE A 100 -19.68 -22.93 -0.90
N ASP A 101 -20.87 -23.50 -0.85
CA ASP A 101 -21.13 -24.68 0.02
C ASP A 101 -20.24 -25.87 -0.35
N ARG A 102 -20.02 -26.09 -1.66
CA ARG A 102 -19.13 -27.14 -2.15
C ARG A 102 -17.67 -26.82 -1.81
N LEU A 103 -17.22 -25.58 -2.00
CA LEU A 103 -15.85 -25.16 -1.70
C LEU A 103 -15.56 -25.24 -0.19
N LYS A 104 -16.53 -24.89 0.64
CA LYS A 104 -16.47 -25.03 2.10
C LYS A 104 -16.32 -26.48 2.53
N LYS A 105 -17.08 -27.40 1.93
CA LYS A 105 -16.91 -28.85 2.16
C LYS A 105 -15.53 -29.33 1.73
N LEU A 106 -15.06 -28.94 0.55
CA LEU A 106 -13.70 -29.29 0.08
C LEU A 106 -12.61 -28.83 1.06
N LYS A 107 -12.76 -27.62 1.65
CA LYS A 107 -11.84 -27.15 2.70
C LYS A 107 -11.91 -28.04 3.94
N HIS A 108 -13.12 -28.32 4.44
CA HIS A 108 -13.32 -29.12 5.65
C HIS A 108 -12.77 -30.55 5.49
N ASP A 109 -12.98 -31.14 4.31
CA ASP A 109 -12.54 -32.50 3.98
C ASP A 109 -11.06 -32.55 3.53
N ASN A 110 -10.33 -31.42 3.57
CA ASN A 110 -8.95 -31.27 3.09
C ASN A 110 -8.72 -31.83 1.68
N MET A 111 -9.70 -31.64 0.79
CA MET A 111 -9.65 -32.14 -0.58
C MET A 111 -8.92 -31.16 -1.51
N LEU A 112 -8.20 -31.71 -2.49
CA LEU A 112 -7.49 -30.93 -3.50
C LEU A 112 -8.46 -30.18 -4.41
N ILE A 113 -8.16 -28.92 -4.70
CA ILE A 113 -8.95 -28.09 -5.61
C ILE A 113 -8.69 -28.50 -7.06
N SER A 114 -9.78 -28.70 -7.81
CA SER A 114 -9.74 -28.97 -9.25
C SER A 114 -9.15 -27.80 -10.02
N GLU A 115 -8.50 -28.07 -11.15
CA GLU A 115 -7.90 -27.03 -11.99
C GLU A 115 -8.90 -25.93 -12.40
N LYS A 116 -10.14 -26.33 -12.74
CA LYS A 116 -11.20 -25.39 -13.14
C LYS A 116 -11.58 -24.41 -12.04
N ASP A 117 -11.61 -24.87 -10.79
CA ASP A 117 -11.91 -24.00 -9.65
C ASP A 117 -10.67 -23.24 -9.18
N ASN A 118 -9.46 -23.75 -9.43
CA ASN A 118 -8.22 -23.16 -8.92
C ASN A 118 -8.03 -21.70 -9.36
N ALA A 119 -8.35 -21.39 -10.63
CA ALA A 119 -8.29 -20.01 -11.13
C ALA A 119 -9.24 -19.06 -10.38
N LEU A 120 -10.44 -19.53 -10.02
CA LEU A 120 -11.40 -18.76 -9.22
C LEU A 120 -10.91 -18.55 -7.78
N ILE A 121 -10.29 -19.58 -7.19
CA ILE A 121 -9.73 -19.50 -5.84
C ILE A 121 -8.53 -18.53 -5.80
N ILE A 122 -7.64 -18.59 -6.79
CA ILE A 122 -6.52 -17.64 -6.92
C ILE A 122 -7.05 -16.21 -7.09
N ALA A 123 -8.07 -16.02 -7.95
CA ALA A 123 -8.71 -14.71 -8.11
C ALA A 123 -9.32 -14.22 -6.78
N PHE A 124 -9.93 -15.11 -5.99
CA PHE A 124 -10.52 -14.77 -4.68
C PHE A 124 -9.48 -14.25 -3.71
N TRP A 125 -8.41 -15.02 -3.50
CA TRP A 125 -7.36 -14.64 -2.57
C TRP A 125 -6.60 -13.38 -3.03
N THR A 126 -6.46 -13.20 -4.35
CA THR A 126 -5.88 -11.98 -4.94
C THR A 126 -6.77 -10.75 -4.70
N CYS A 127 -8.05 -10.85 -5.01
CA CYS A 127 -9.03 -9.79 -4.74
C CYS A 127 -9.09 -9.43 -3.25
N LEU A 128 -9.19 -10.44 -2.38
CA LEU A 128 -9.21 -10.27 -0.93
C LEU A 128 -7.95 -9.55 -0.44
N GLN A 129 -6.78 -9.94 -0.93
CA GLN A 129 -5.51 -9.32 -0.59
C GLN A 129 -5.44 -7.85 -1.01
N LEU A 130 -5.74 -7.57 -2.28
CA LEU A 130 -5.66 -6.22 -2.84
C LEU A 130 -6.67 -5.27 -2.18
N GLU A 131 -7.89 -5.74 -1.92
CA GLU A 131 -8.89 -4.94 -1.22
C GLU A 131 -8.49 -4.68 0.23
N SER A 132 -8.07 -5.73 0.97
CA SER A 132 -7.63 -5.60 2.37
C SER A 132 -6.50 -4.59 2.52
N ASP A 133 -5.52 -4.62 1.62
CA ASP A 133 -4.37 -3.70 1.67
C ASP A 133 -4.78 -2.23 1.41
N ILE A 134 -5.91 -1.96 0.75
CA ILE A 134 -6.40 -0.60 0.52
C ILE A 134 -7.28 -0.13 1.69
N VAL A 135 -8.24 -0.97 2.11
CA VAL A 135 -9.21 -0.62 3.18
C VAL A 135 -8.55 -0.54 4.57
N ALA A 136 -7.36 -1.12 4.74
CA ALA A 136 -6.57 -0.95 5.96
C ALA A 136 -6.01 0.48 6.10
N GLU A 137 -5.76 1.17 4.99
CA GLU A 137 -5.14 2.49 4.97
C GLU A 137 -6.15 3.63 4.74
N LEU A 138 -7.27 3.31 4.08
CA LEU A 138 -8.29 4.27 3.70
C LEU A 138 -9.67 3.77 4.12
N PRO A 139 -10.57 4.67 4.57
CA PRO A 139 -11.93 4.31 4.99
C PRO A 139 -12.85 4.06 3.78
N CYS A 140 -12.41 3.18 2.87
CA CYS A 140 -13.18 2.77 1.71
C CYS A 140 -14.22 1.71 2.11
N PRO A 141 -15.39 1.68 1.46
CA PRO A 141 -16.39 0.66 1.74
C PRO A 141 -15.88 -0.72 1.33
N HIS A 142 -16.11 -1.71 2.19
CA HIS A 142 -15.78 -3.11 1.91
C HIS A 142 -16.77 -3.72 0.91
N SER A 143 -16.27 -4.55 -0.01
CA SER A 143 -17.10 -5.33 -0.94
C SER A 143 -17.85 -6.50 -0.27
N GLY A 144 -17.47 -6.87 0.95
CA GLY A 144 -17.96 -8.06 1.66
C GLY A 144 -17.20 -9.35 1.37
N ILE A 145 -16.17 -9.33 0.51
CA ILE A 145 -15.40 -10.55 0.17
C ILE A 145 -14.71 -11.19 1.39
N LEU A 146 -14.31 -10.36 2.37
CA LEU A 146 -13.68 -10.77 3.63
C LEU A 146 -14.54 -11.77 4.41
N THR A 147 -15.88 -11.69 4.32
CA THR A 147 -16.81 -12.57 5.03
C THR A 147 -16.62 -14.05 4.66
N TYR A 148 -16.06 -14.35 3.49
CA TYR A 148 -15.87 -15.72 3.01
C TYR A 148 -14.45 -16.27 3.27
N GLU A 149 -13.55 -15.49 3.88
CA GLU A 149 -12.15 -15.87 4.09
C GLU A 149 -12.00 -17.21 4.83
N GLU A 150 -12.71 -17.37 5.95
CA GLU A 150 -12.59 -18.56 6.81
C GLU A 150 -13.18 -19.83 6.19
N ASP A 151 -14.10 -19.70 5.23
CA ASP A 151 -14.72 -20.83 4.54
C ASP A 151 -14.02 -21.18 3.21
N MET A 152 -13.18 -20.27 2.68
CA MET A 152 -12.51 -20.47 1.40
C MET A 152 -11.32 -21.43 1.52
N PRO A 153 -11.19 -22.45 0.66
CA PRO A 153 -9.99 -23.29 0.60
C PRO A 153 -8.78 -22.52 0.06
N HIS A 154 -7.58 -22.99 0.40
CA HIS A 154 -6.35 -22.47 -0.21
C HIS A 154 -6.21 -22.94 -1.67
N PRO A 155 -5.55 -22.14 -2.53
CA PRO A 155 -5.34 -22.52 -3.92
C PRO A 155 -4.42 -23.75 -4.02
N ASN A 156 -4.66 -24.59 -5.04
CA ASN A 156 -3.77 -25.68 -5.40
C ASN A 156 -2.56 -25.11 -6.16
N LEU A 157 -1.55 -24.69 -5.42
CA LEU A 157 -0.38 -24.04 -6.00
C LEU A 157 0.64 -25.02 -6.60
N GLN A 158 0.67 -26.27 -6.15
CA GLN A 158 1.48 -27.32 -6.79
C GLN A 158 1.00 -27.58 -8.22
N GLY A 159 -0.31 -27.70 -8.41
CA GLY A 159 -0.91 -27.75 -9.74
C GLY A 159 -0.65 -26.47 -10.54
N ALA A 160 -0.60 -25.31 -9.88
CA ALA A 160 -0.30 -24.06 -10.55
C ALA A 160 1.15 -23.99 -11.09
N VAL A 161 2.14 -24.50 -10.34
CA VAL A 161 3.54 -24.65 -10.79
C VAL A 161 3.62 -25.58 -12.00
N ALA A 162 2.99 -26.75 -11.91
CA ALA A 162 3.03 -27.77 -12.95
C ALA A 162 2.40 -27.29 -14.27
N ASN A 163 1.31 -26.53 -14.19
CA ASN A 163 0.48 -26.23 -15.37
C ASN A 163 0.71 -24.83 -15.95
N TYR A 164 1.23 -23.86 -15.19
CA TYR A 164 1.32 -22.44 -15.62
C TYR A 164 2.74 -21.86 -15.56
N SER A 165 3.77 -22.70 -15.49
CA SER A 165 5.18 -22.29 -15.46
C SER A 165 5.52 -21.30 -14.32
N LEU A 166 4.78 -21.35 -13.21
CA LEU A 166 5.09 -20.58 -12.02
C LEU A 166 6.29 -21.18 -11.30
N THR A 167 7.18 -20.36 -10.77
CA THR A 167 8.28 -20.84 -9.95
C THR A 167 7.82 -21.09 -8.51
N THR A 168 8.55 -21.96 -7.80
CA THR A 168 8.32 -22.24 -6.38
C THR A 168 8.41 -20.96 -5.54
N GLU A 169 9.31 -20.04 -5.89
CA GLU A 169 9.48 -18.75 -5.22
C GLU A 169 8.24 -17.86 -5.35
N ILE A 170 7.61 -17.79 -6.52
CA ILE A 170 6.39 -17.01 -6.74
C ILE A 170 5.26 -17.54 -5.86
N VAL A 171 5.09 -18.86 -5.84
CA VAL A 171 4.08 -19.55 -5.03
C VAL A 171 4.30 -19.35 -3.54
N GLN A 172 5.53 -19.49 -3.07
CA GLN A 172 5.90 -19.23 -1.67
C GLN A 172 5.70 -17.76 -1.29
N SER A 173 6.07 -16.82 -2.16
CA SER A 173 5.83 -15.40 -1.94
C SER A 173 4.34 -15.11 -1.81
N TYR A 174 3.53 -15.67 -2.72
CA TYR A 174 2.08 -15.47 -2.70
C TYR A 174 1.46 -15.96 -1.38
N MET A 175 1.80 -17.19 -0.96
CA MET A 175 1.33 -17.74 0.32
C MET A 175 1.82 -16.93 1.51
N GLY A 176 3.10 -16.53 1.52
CA GLY A 176 3.68 -15.72 2.58
C GLY A 176 2.96 -14.37 2.71
N GLN A 177 2.61 -13.73 1.60
CA GLN A 177 1.88 -12.46 1.64
C GLN A 177 0.42 -12.63 2.12
N LEU A 178 -0.25 -13.76 1.82
CA LEU A 178 -1.58 -14.05 2.35
C LEU A 178 -1.54 -14.29 3.86
N PHE A 179 -0.53 -15.04 4.33
CA PHE A 179 -0.27 -15.26 5.75
C PHE A 179 -0.04 -13.93 6.47
N LEU A 180 0.90 -13.11 5.98
CA LEU A 180 1.23 -11.81 6.58
C LEU A 180 0.02 -10.86 6.57
N ARG A 181 -0.81 -10.87 5.53
CA ARG A 181 -2.06 -10.08 5.51
C ARG A 181 -3.00 -10.53 6.63
N LYS A 182 -3.23 -11.84 6.80
CA LYS A 182 -4.09 -12.35 7.88
C LYS A 182 -3.53 -11.98 9.25
N HIS A 183 -2.22 -12.14 9.44
CA HIS A 183 -1.52 -11.77 10.67
C HIS A 183 -1.63 -10.27 10.97
N LEU A 184 -1.39 -9.39 9.98
CA LEU A 184 -1.55 -7.94 10.12
C LEU A 184 -2.97 -7.56 10.52
N ASN A 185 -3.99 -8.16 9.90
CA ASN A 185 -5.40 -7.93 10.25
C ASN A 185 -5.69 -8.36 11.71
N GLN A 186 -5.12 -9.48 12.17
CA GLN A 186 -5.24 -9.92 13.56
C GLN A 186 -4.59 -8.93 14.52
N LEU A 187 -3.38 -8.43 14.21
CA LEU A 187 -2.72 -7.39 15.01
C LEU A 187 -3.53 -6.09 15.04
N HIS A 188 -4.11 -5.67 13.91
CA HIS A 188 -4.96 -4.48 13.87
C HIS A 188 -6.17 -4.61 14.79
N ASN A 189 -6.91 -5.72 14.71
CA ASN A 189 -8.05 -6.00 15.57
C ASN A 189 -7.66 -6.15 17.05
N MET A 190 -6.43 -6.58 17.31
CA MET A 190 -5.88 -6.72 18.65
C MET A 190 -5.53 -5.36 19.27
N PHE A 191 -4.93 -4.45 18.50
CA PHE A 191 -4.39 -3.20 19.05
C PHE A 191 -5.27 -1.98 18.87
N TYR A 192 -6.14 -1.98 17.87
CA TYR A 192 -7.04 -0.88 17.57
C TYR A 192 -8.48 -1.37 17.71
N GLN A 193 -9.28 -0.73 18.56
CA GLN A 193 -10.72 -0.93 18.51
C GLN A 193 -11.20 -0.40 17.16
N PRO A 194 -12.01 -1.14 16.38
CA PRO A 194 -12.81 -0.48 15.36
C PRO A 194 -13.62 0.58 16.10
N ASP A 195 -13.54 1.83 15.65
CA ASP A 195 -14.25 2.95 16.25
C ASP A 195 -15.68 2.48 16.57
N ALA A 196 -16.10 2.68 17.81
CA ALA A 196 -17.43 2.33 18.29
C ALA A 196 -18.52 3.22 17.67
N ASP A 197 -18.30 3.71 16.45
CA ASP A 197 -19.31 4.39 15.66
C ASP A 197 -20.21 3.32 15.02
N GLU A 198 -21.40 3.20 15.59
CA GLU A 198 -22.53 2.37 15.15
C GLU A 198 -23.01 2.65 13.70
N THR A 199 -22.30 3.48 12.94
CA THR A 199 -22.68 3.98 11.61
C THR A 199 -21.84 3.43 10.46
N ALA A 200 -20.77 2.65 10.72
CA ALA A 200 -20.05 1.96 9.65
C ALA A 200 -20.94 0.83 9.04
N PRO A 201 -21.37 0.90 7.76
CA PRO A 201 -22.39 -0.01 7.20
C PRO A 201 -21.97 -1.47 7.07
N PHE A 202 -20.75 -1.81 7.45
CA PHE A 202 -20.24 -3.17 7.42
C PHE A 202 -19.26 -3.33 8.58
N ASN A 203 -19.80 -3.69 9.74
CA ASN A 203 -18.98 -4.17 10.84
C ASN A 203 -18.04 -5.24 10.30
N SER A 204 -16.74 -4.98 10.35
CA SER A 204 -15.67 -5.95 10.17
C SER A 204 -15.64 -6.91 11.38
N SER A 205 -16.81 -7.41 11.79
CA SER A 205 -16.93 -8.55 12.68
C SER A 205 -16.62 -9.81 11.86
N SER A 206 -15.41 -9.86 11.29
CA SER A 206 -14.73 -11.13 11.22
C SER A 206 -14.78 -11.68 12.64
N LYS A 207 -15.53 -12.75 12.85
CA LYS A 207 -15.49 -13.53 14.08
C LYS A 207 -14.13 -14.26 14.15
N SER A 208 -13.01 -13.53 14.03
CA SER A 208 -11.69 -14.10 14.26
C SER A 208 -11.62 -14.44 15.74
N LYS A 209 -11.94 -15.71 16.05
CA LYS A 209 -11.79 -16.31 17.37
C LYS A 209 -10.34 -16.35 17.83
N GLU A 210 -9.40 -16.10 16.91
CA GLU A 210 -7.97 -16.11 17.15
C GLU A 210 -7.53 -14.73 17.67
N HIS A 211 -7.33 -14.65 18.98
CA HIS A 211 -6.70 -13.54 19.68
C HIS A 211 -5.37 -14.03 20.24
N PHE A 212 -4.29 -13.29 20.05
CA PHE A 212 -3.02 -13.61 20.70
C PHE A 212 -3.06 -13.10 22.16
N PRO A 213 -2.85 -13.96 23.17
CA PRO A 213 -2.94 -13.54 24.57
C PRO A 213 -1.81 -12.58 24.98
N THR A 214 -0.66 -12.63 24.29
CA THR A 214 0.52 -11.83 24.58
C THR A 214 1.22 -11.38 23.30
N ILE A 215 2.05 -10.34 23.41
CA ILE A 215 2.94 -9.89 22.31
C ILE A 215 3.87 -11.03 21.87
N ASP A 216 4.48 -11.77 22.81
CA ASP A 216 5.39 -12.88 22.49
C ASP A 216 4.67 -13.99 21.69
N ALA A 217 3.39 -14.28 22.00
CA ALA A 217 2.59 -15.24 21.24
C ALA A 217 2.31 -14.77 19.80
N SER A 218 2.06 -13.46 19.61
CA SER A 218 1.89 -12.90 18.27
C SER A 218 3.18 -13.00 17.44
N LEU A 219 4.33 -12.74 18.04
CA LEU A 219 5.63 -12.83 17.38
C LEU A 219 5.99 -14.28 17.05
N ALA A 220 5.74 -15.22 17.96
CA ALA A 220 5.93 -16.64 17.71
C ALA A 220 5.07 -17.15 16.53
N ASN A 221 3.87 -16.60 16.35
CA ASN A 221 3.07 -16.88 15.16
C ASN A 221 3.70 -16.27 13.91
N LEU A 222 4.16 -15.00 13.97
CA LEU A 222 4.80 -14.32 12.85
C LEU A 222 6.00 -15.10 12.30
N GLU A 223 6.80 -15.72 13.17
CA GLU A 223 7.95 -16.57 12.80
C GLU A 223 7.59 -17.74 11.86
N TRP A 224 6.32 -18.18 11.83
CA TRP A 224 5.88 -19.24 10.93
C TRP A 224 6.04 -18.86 9.45
N ILE A 225 6.18 -17.56 9.13
CA ILE A 225 6.52 -17.10 7.78
C ILE A 225 7.80 -17.75 7.24
N THR A 226 8.77 -18.07 8.10
CA THR A 226 10.02 -18.76 7.72
C THR A 226 9.77 -20.16 7.17
N SER A 227 8.68 -20.81 7.60
CA SER A 227 8.23 -22.09 7.06
C SER A 227 7.42 -21.92 5.78
N VAL A 228 6.55 -20.90 5.71
CA VAL A 228 5.69 -20.64 4.53
C VAL A 228 6.48 -20.21 3.31
N ALA A 229 7.45 -19.34 3.51
CA ALA A 229 8.23 -18.70 2.46
C ALA A 229 9.72 -19.00 2.62
N ALA A 230 10.06 -20.26 2.92
CA ALA A 230 11.41 -20.69 3.28
C ALA A 230 12.52 -20.30 2.28
N ASN A 231 12.23 -20.23 0.97
CA ASN A 231 13.24 -19.82 0.00
C ASN A 231 13.50 -18.31 0.00
N LEU A 232 12.54 -17.52 0.46
CA LEU A 232 12.58 -16.05 0.44
C LEU A 232 12.89 -15.45 1.82
N MET A 233 12.63 -16.18 2.91
CA MET A 233 12.88 -15.79 4.31
C MET A 233 14.27 -16.19 4.82
N LYS A 234 15.30 -16.15 3.96
CA LYS A 234 16.66 -16.56 4.32
C LYS A 234 17.53 -15.44 4.87
N TRP A 235 16.98 -14.23 5.02
CA TRP A 235 17.73 -13.08 5.51
C TRP A 235 17.73 -13.03 7.03
N ASP A 236 18.76 -12.41 7.59
CA ASP A 236 18.81 -12.12 9.01
C ASP A 236 17.89 -10.93 9.33
N ALA A 237 16.70 -11.23 9.87
CA ALA A 237 15.70 -10.22 10.18
C ALA A 237 16.20 -9.16 11.18
N THR A 238 17.25 -9.46 11.95
CA THR A 238 17.85 -8.56 12.93
C THR A 238 18.88 -7.59 12.34
N LYS A 239 19.44 -7.90 11.15
CA LYS A 239 20.46 -7.08 10.49
C LYS A 239 19.93 -6.10 9.45
N GLY A 240 18.71 -6.33 8.95
CA GLY A 240 18.07 -5.40 8.00
C GLY A 240 18.78 -5.32 6.65
N GLU A 241 19.30 -6.45 6.17
CA GLU A 241 19.94 -6.54 4.85
C GLU A 241 18.97 -6.07 3.74
N PRO A 242 19.44 -5.38 2.69
CA PRO A 242 18.60 -5.03 1.55
C PRO A 242 18.06 -6.27 0.82
N ALA A 243 16.83 -6.20 0.33
CA ALA A 243 16.26 -7.25 -0.52
C ALA A 243 16.90 -7.23 -1.91
N THR A 244 17.14 -8.41 -2.50
CA THR A 244 17.76 -8.53 -3.83
C THR A 244 16.74 -8.59 -4.96
N ASN A 245 15.47 -8.88 -4.64
CA ASN A 245 14.39 -9.00 -5.60
C ASN A 245 13.05 -8.56 -5.01
N MET A 246 12.09 -8.32 -5.88
CA MET A 246 10.76 -7.79 -5.52
C MET A 246 9.97 -8.73 -4.60
N LEU A 247 10.08 -10.05 -4.77
CA LEU A 247 9.31 -11.01 -3.98
C LEU A 247 9.77 -10.98 -2.51
N GLU A 248 11.08 -10.93 -2.27
CA GLU A 248 11.65 -10.75 -0.93
C GLU A 248 11.29 -9.39 -0.34
N ALA A 249 11.46 -8.31 -1.10
CA ALA A 249 11.21 -6.95 -0.62
C ALA A 249 9.77 -6.78 -0.12
N ARG A 250 8.79 -7.35 -0.83
CA ARG A 250 7.38 -7.32 -0.43
C ARG A 250 7.10 -8.10 0.85
N LEU A 251 7.72 -9.27 1.03
CA LEU A 251 7.61 -10.03 2.28
C LEU A 251 8.26 -9.29 3.43
N ARG A 252 9.48 -8.77 3.24
CA ARG A 252 10.20 -7.94 4.22
C ARG A 252 9.39 -6.73 4.66
N ALA A 253 8.81 -5.99 3.70
CA ALA A 253 7.99 -4.82 3.99
C ALA A 253 6.79 -5.16 4.89
N LYS A 254 6.05 -6.24 4.58
CA LYS A 254 4.91 -6.68 5.40
C LYS A 254 5.36 -7.25 6.76
N TYR A 255 6.45 -8.00 6.80
CA TYR A 255 7.02 -8.54 8.03
C TYR A 255 7.43 -7.43 9.00
N TYR A 256 8.24 -6.48 8.54
CA TYR A 256 8.66 -5.34 9.35
C TYR A 256 7.48 -4.41 9.67
N GLY A 257 6.49 -4.29 8.77
CA GLY A 257 5.22 -3.61 9.08
C GLY A 257 4.47 -4.25 10.26
N ALA A 258 4.46 -5.58 10.35
CA ALA A 258 3.87 -6.30 11.49
C ALA A 258 4.65 -6.06 12.80
N GLU A 259 5.98 -6.04 12.74
CA GLU A 259 6.82 -5.65 13.89
C GLU A 259 6.54 -4.19 14.31
N VAL A 260 6.43 -3.26 13.34
CA VAL A 260 6.11 -1.85 13.62
C VAL A 260 4.79 -1.75 14.37
N ILE A 261 3.72 -2.40 13.89
CA ILE A 261 2.40 -2.36 14.54
C ILE A 261 2.49 -2.94 15.96
N THR A 262 3.16 -4.08 16.13
CA THR A 262 3.33 -4.76 17.42
C THR A 262 4.01 -3.90 18.47
N TYR A 263 5.09 -3.21 18.08
CA TYR A 263 5.92 -2.45 19.02
C TYR A 263 5.57 -0.95 19.09
N ARG A 264 4.68 -0.45 18.22
CA ARG A 264 4.34 0.97 18.09
C ARG A 264 3.98 1.62 19.43
N HIS A 265 3.20 0.92 20.25
CA HIS A 265 2.75 1.44 21.55
C HIS A 265 3.91 1.85 22.46
N PHE A 266 4.99 1.07 22.50
CA PHE A 266 6.15 1.36 23.36
C PHE A 266 6.91 2.60 22.87
N VAL A 267 7.08 2.74 21.55
CA VAL A 267 7.70 3.93 20.96
C VAL A 267 6.86 5.17 21.26
N LEU A 268 5.53 5.10 21.04
CA LEU A 268 4.62 6.22 21.29
C LEU A 268 4.52 6.60 22.77
N LYS A 269 4.47 5.63 23.69
CA LYS A 269 4.44 5.90 25.14
C LYS A 269 5.71 6.57 25.65
N LEU A 270 6.86 6.32 25.01
CA LEU A 270 8.10 7.02 25.32
C LEU A 270 8.15 8.42 24.67
N LEU A 271 7.51 8.61 23.50
CA LEU A 271 7.37 9.92 22.83
C LEU A 271 6.41 10.88 23.55
N GLY A 272 5.22 10.41 23.96
CA GLY A 272 4.14 11.22 24.57
C GLY A 272 4.48 11.86 25.93
N ARG A 273 5.72 11.72 26.41
CA ARG A 273 6.21 12.31 27.65
C ARG A 273 6.87 13.67 27.45
N SER A 274 7.19 14.03 26.20
CA SER A 274 7.89 15.28 25.86
C SER A 274 6.98 16.52 25.79
N GLY A 275 5.73 16.46 26.27
CA GLY A 275 4.86 17.65 26.43
C GLY A 275 3.51 17.63 25.71
N LEU A 276 3.17 16.54 25.01
CA LEU A 276 1.84 16.29 24.45
C LEU A 276 1.26 15.13 25.26
N GLY A 277 0.31 15.40 26.17
CA GLY A 277 -0.14 14.46 27.22
C GLY A 277 -0.56 13.05 26.77
N ASP A 278 -1.02 12.23 27.72
CA ASP A 278 -1.33 10.78 27.60
C ASP A 278 -2.25 10.32 26.42
N GLN A 279 -2.68 11.23 25.55
CA GLN A 279 -3.57 11.01 24.40
C GLN A 279 -2.88 10.46 23.14
N VAL A 280 -1.54 10.42 23.04
CA VAL A 280 -0.84 10.03 21.80
C VAL A 280 -0.79 8.51 21.59
N ALA A 281 -0.82 7.72 22.66
CA ALA A 281 -0.75 6.26 22.59
C ALA A 281 -2.08 5.65 23.00
N PRO A 282 -2.89 5.10 22.06
CA PRO A 282 -4.04 4.30 22.45
C PRO A 282 -3.57 3.17 23.37
N ALA A 283 -4.26 3.00 24.50
CA ALA A 283 -4.00 1.90 25.40
C ALA A 283 -4.24 0.58 24.65
N TYR A 284 -3.43 -0.44 24.92
CA TYR A 284 -3.74 -1.80 24.47
C TYR A 284 -5.15 -2.17 24.93
N LEU A 285 -5.85 -2.99 24.14
CA LEU A 285 -7.10 -3.58 24.59
C LEU A 285 -6.88 -4.22 25.98
N PRO A 286 -7.80 -4.05 26.96
CA PRO A 286 -7.61 -4.52 28.33
C PRO A 286 -7.30 -6.02 28.48
N LYS A 287 -7.48 -6.80 27.41
CA LYS A 287 -7.29 -8.25 27.36
C LYS A 287 -5.86 -8.67 26.99
N ILE A 288 -4.98 -7.73 26.62
CA ILE A 288 -3.61 -8.05 26.20
C ILE A 288 -2.65 -7.80 27.34
N GLU A 289 -1.90 -8.83 27.73
CA GLU A 289 -0.82 -8.69 28.69
C GLU A 289 0.40 -8.06 27.98
N ALA A 290 0.72 -6.82 28.34
CA ALA A 290 1.86 -6.07 27.84
C ALA A 290 2.64 -5.39 28.99
N PRO A 291 3.99 -5.29 28.90
CA PRO A 291 4.79 -4.57 29.88
C PRO A 291 4.30 -3.14 30.05
N GLN A 292 4.19 -2.69 31.30
CA GLN A 292 3.78 -1.33 31.60
C GLN A 292 4.98 -0.39 31.52
N VAL A 293 4.88 0.65 30.70
CA VAL A 293 5.87 1.74 30.70
C VAL A 293 5.48 2.71 31.82
N ASN A 294 6.08 2.58 33.00
CA ASN A 294 5.79 3.42 34.18
C ASN A 294 5.84 4.92 33.82
N SER A 295 4.88 5.73 34.27
CA SER A 295 4.76 7.16 33.90
C SER A 295 5.92 8.04 34.38
N ASN A 296 6.73 7.57 35.35
CA ASN A 296 7.80 8.37 35.99
C ASN A 296 9.23 8.19 35.40
N VAL A 297 9.37 7.56 34.23
CA VAL A 297 10.71 7.36 33.60
C VAL A 297 11.29 8.71 33.19
N LYS A 298 12.49 9.04 33.71
CA LYS A 298 13.26 10.22 33.30
C LYS A 298 14.51 9.85 32.52
N ARG A 299 15.03 8.65 32.73
CA ARG A 299 16.23 8.12 32.08
C ARG A 299 15.96 6.73 31.52
N ILE A 300 16.80 6.29 30.60
CA ILE A 300 16.67 4.97 29.97
C ILE A 300 16.78 3.83 30.99
N GLU A 301 17.54 4.04 32.08
CA GLU A 301 17.70 3.04 33.15
C GLU A 301 16.43 2.84 33.99
N ASP A 302 15.49 3.80 33.97
CA ASP A 302 14.26 3.72 34.74
C ASP A 302 13.16 2.91 34.00
N ILE A 303 13.43 2.48 32.76
CA ILE A 303 12.49 1.70 31.93
C ILE A 303 12.60 0.22 32.29
N ASP A 304 11.45 -0.45 32.43
CA ASP A 304 11.41 -1.91 32.53
C ASP A 304 12.19 -2.56 31.37
N LYS A 305 12.99 -3.60 31.67
CA LYS A 305 13.89 -4.21 30.69
C LYS A 305 13.16 -4.75 29.47
N LYS A 306 11.96 -5.34 29.65
CA LYS A 306 11.18 -5.91 28.56
C LYS A 306 10.53 -4.79 27.73
N ALA A 307 10.04 -3.73 28.37
CA ALA A 307 9.54 -2.54 27.67
C ALA A 307 10.64 -1.83 26.85
N LEU A 308 11.86 -1.74 27.39
CA LEU A 308 13.02 -1.19 26.68
C LEU A 308 13.36 -2.05 25.46
N GLN A 309 13.41 -3.37 25.61
CA GLN A 309 13.65 -4.30 24.50
C GLN A 309 12.59 -4.13 23.39
N TYR A 310 11.32 -3.98 23.74
CA TYR A 310 10.26 -3.74 22.76
C TYR A 310 10.37 -2.37 22.07
N ALA A 311 10.78 -1.32 22.77
CA ALA A 311 11.08 -0.04 22.14
C ALA A 311 12.27 -0.14 21.16
N GLU A 312 13.32 -0.88 21.52
CA GLU A 312 14.45 -1.17 20.63
C GLU A 312 14.01 -1.92 19.37
N CYS A 313 13.19 -2.98 19.52
CA CYS A 313 12.61 -3.69 18.39
C CYS A 313 11.73 -2.79 17.52
N GLY A 314 10.93 -1.90 18.13
CA GLY A 314 10.11 -0.94 17.40
C GLY A 314 10.93 0.03 16.54
N ILE A 315 11.98 0.62 17.11
CA ILE A 315 12.89 1.51 16.37
C ILE A 315 13.59 0.76 15.23
N ARG A 316 14.09 -0.46 15.49
CA ARG A 316 14.69 -1.32 14.47
C ARG A 316 13.70 -1.64 13.34
N ALA A 317 12.45 -1.99 13.68
CA ALA A 317 11.40 -2.30 12.72
C ALA A 317 11.05 -1.08 11.84
N LEU A 318 10.99 0.13 12.39
CA LEU A 318 10.78 1.37 11.62
C LEU A 318 11.88 1.59 10.57
N ILE A 319 13.14 1.37 10.95
CA ILE A 319 14.30 1.49 10.04
C ILE A 319 14.21 0.45 8.92
N PHE A 320 13.97 -0.82 9.28
CA PHE A 320 13.98 -1.93 8.32
C PHE A 320 12.76 -1.94 7.40
N SER A 321 11.58 -1.57 7.93
CA SER A 321 10.37 -1.36 7.14
C SER A 321 10.59 -0.27 6.09
N THR A 322 11.26 0.83 6.45
CA THR A 322 11.57 1.92 5.52
C THR A 322 12.56 1.49 4.43
N ARG A 323 13.55 0.67 4.79
CA ARG A 323 14.61 0.19 3.87
C ARG A 323 14.24 -1.04 3.05
N ALA A 324 13.04 -1.61 3.22
CA ALA A 324 12.66 -2.91 2.64
C ALA A 324 12.85 -3.01 1.12
N PHE A 325 12.74 -1.90 0.39
CA PHE A 325 12.87 -1.83 -1.06
C PHE A 325 14.20 -1.22 -1.57
N TYR A 326 15.13 -0.86 -0.69
CA TYR A 326 16.34 -0.10 -1.06
C TYR A 326 17.33 -0.93 -1.90
N GLY A 327 17.23 -2.26 -1.88
CA GLY A 327 18.08 -3.12 -2.73
C GLY A 327 17.57 -3.28 -4.18
N LEU A 328 16.46 -2.62 -4.54
CA LEU A 328 15.84 -2.73 -5.88
C LEU A 328 16.11 -1.53 -6.80
N GLY A 329 16.98 -0.61 -6.38
CA GLY A 329 17.23 0.68 -7.05
C GLY A 329 17.30 1.82 -6.03
N ASP A 330 17.26 3.06 -6.50
CA ASP A 330 17.14 4.24 -5.64
C ASP A 330 15.66 4.65 -5.52
N PRO A 331 14.94 4.34 -4.43
CA PRO A 331 13.50 4.62 -4.34
C PRO A 331 13.16 6.11 -4.41
N GLY A 332 14.14 6.99 -4.20
CA GLY A 332 13.99 8.44 -4.33
C GLY A 332 14.02 8.93 -5.79
N LYS A 333 14.44 8.08 -6.73
CA LYS A 333 14.63 8.42 -8.15
C LYS A 333 13.95 7.46 -9.10
N ASP A 334 13.96 6.18 -8.76
CA ASP A 334 13.44 5.09 -9.56
C ASP A 334 12.01 4.75 -9.13
N ARG A 335 11.13 4.55 -10.12
CA ARG A 335 9.74 4.20 -9.86
C ARG A 335 9.65 2.76 -9.36
N LEU A 336 9.33 2.59 -8.08
CA LEU A 336 9.07 1.30 -7.47
C LEU A 336 7.81 0.65 -8.06
N ILE A 337 7.89 -0.62 -8.47
CA ILE A 337 6.76 -1.40 -9.02
C ILE A 337 6.13 -2.27 -7.93
N VAL A 338 5.04 -1.79 -7.34
CA VAL A 338 4.32 -2.49 -6.24
C VAL A 338 2.82 -2.37 -6.44
N THR A 339 2.05 -3.24 -5.80
CA THR A 339 0.59 -3.29 -5.97
C THR A 339 -0.13 -2.05 -5.45
N ASN A 340 0.42 -1.40 -4.41
CA ASN A 340 -0.08 -0.15 -3.85
C ASN A 340 1.11 0.77 -3.49
N VAL A 341 1.57 1.56 -4.48
CA VAL A 341 2.70 2.47 -4.27
C VAL A 341 2.35 3.62 -3.33
N TRP A 342 1.08 4.03 -3.31
CA TRP A 342 0.59 5.06 -2.40
C TRP A 342 0.72 4.61 -0.94
N GLY A 343 0.20 3.43 -0.60
CA GLY A 343 0.29 2.89 0.77
C GLY A 343 1.74 2.62 1.19
N THR A 344 2.57 2.14 0.26
CA THR A 344 4.00 1.93 0.53
C THR A 344 4.70 3.24 0.91
N ALA A 345 4.44 4.33 0.19
CA ALA A 345 5.05 5.61 0.48
C ALA A 345 4.50 6.27 1.74
N HIS A 346 3.18 6.15 1.98
CA HIS A 346 2.56 6.64 3.21
C HIS A 346 3.13 5.93 4.45
N ALA A 347 3.32 4.61 4.39
CA ALA A 347 3.96 3.85 5.46
C ALA A 347 5.42 4.29 5.70
N GLN A 348 6.23 4.46 4.64
CA GLN A 348 7.61 4.95 4.78
C GLN A 348 7.65 6.36 5.37
N TRP A 349 6.76 7.25 4.93
CA TRP A 349 6.62 8.57 5.52
C TRP A 349 6.32 8.50 7.02
N GLY A 350 5.33 7.72 7.44
CA GLY A 350 4.96 7.57 8.85
C GLY A 350 6.11 7.02 9.69
N ASN A 351 6.88 6.08 9.15
CA ASN A 351 8.06 5.53 9.80
C ASN A 351 9.14 6.60 10.02
N VAL A 352 9.48 7.37 8.98
CA VAL A 352 10.50 8.42 9.05
C VAL A 352 10.09 9.54 9.99
N VAL A 353 8.81 9.96 9.97
CA VAL A 353 8.29 10.95 10.92
C VAL A 353 8.46 10.46 12.36
N THR A 354 8.12 9.20 12.63
CA THR A 354 8.28 8.59 13.96
C THR A 354 9.75 8.51 14.37
N LEU A 355 10.66 8.16 13.45
CA LEU A 355 12.10 8.12 13.70
C LEU A 355 12.68 9.51 13.99
N GLN A 356 12.26 10.55 13.26
CA GLN A 356 12.69 11.92 13.55
C GLN A 356 12.18 12.42 14.90
N ALA A 357 10.92 12.15 15.24
CA ALA A 357 10.39 12.46 16.57
C ALA A 357 11.19 11.72 17.68
N SER A 358 11.51 10.45 17.44
CA SER A 358 12.33 9.62 18.33
C SER A 358 13.75 10.15 18.47
N TYR A 359 14.35 10.65 17.39
CA TYR A 359 15.67 11.28 17.41
C TYR A 359 15.69 12.59 18.22
N MET A 360 14.58 13.33 18.26
CA MET A 360 14.47 14.56 19.07
C MET A 360 14.16 14.30 20.55
N ASN A 361 13.74 13.09 20.91
CA ASN A 361 13.46 12.71 22.29
C ASN A 361 14.75 12.21 22.98
N PRO A 362 15.16 12.75 24.14
CA PRO A 362 16.45 12.39 24.78
C PRO A 362 16.63 10.90 25.13
N ILE A 363 15.55 10.19 25.43
CA ILE A 363 15.58 8.75 25.75
C ILE A 363 15.67 7.95 24.45
N LEU A 364 14.72 8.17 23.54
CA LEU A 364 14.65 7.42 22.28
C LEU A 364 15.82 7.72 21.35
N ARG A 365 16.42 8.91 21.42
CA ARG A 365 17.62 9.25 20.65
C ARG A 365 18.76 8.26 20.89
N GLN A 366 18.94 7.84 22.15
CA GLN A 366 19.95 6.84 22.48
C GLN A 366 19.65 5.49 21.83
N ILE A 367 18.38 5.12 21.70
CA ILE A 367 17.96 3.89 21.04
C ILE A 367 18.12 4.01 19.51
N VAL A 368 17.65 5.10 18.91
CA VAL A 368 17.79 5.37 17.47
C VAL A 368 19.26 5.27 17.05
N LEU A 369 20.15 5.93 17.77
CA LEU A 369 21.57 5.97 17.44
C LEU A 369 22.33 4.65 17.68
N LYS A 370 21.71 3.64 18.31
CA LYS A 370 22.24 2.26 18.33
C LYS A 370 22.08 1.56 16.98
N PHE A 371 21.05 1.93 16.21
CA PHE A 371 20.64 1.19 15.01
C PHE A 371 20.87 1.96 13.70
N ILE A 372 21.00 3.28 13.76
CA ILE A 372 21.23 4.12 12.59
C ILE A 372 22.06 5.35 12.93
N THR A 373 23.03 5.69 12.08
CA THR A 373 23.79 6.94 12.21
C THR A 373 22.95 8.17 11.81
N VAL A 374 23.39 9.37 12.21
CA VAL A 374 22.69 10.61 11.84
C VAL A 374 22.70 10.78 10.31
N GLU A 375 23.82 10.49 9.66
CA GLU A 375 23.99 10.58 8.21
C GLU A 375 23.07 9.61 7.47
N GLU A 376 22.94 8.39 7.95
CA GLU A 376 22.00 7.42 7.39
C GLU A 376 20.53 7.82 7.59
N LEU A 377 20.19 8.44 8.72
CA LEU A 377 18.84 8.96 8.98
C LEU A 377 18.53 10.17 8.08
N ARG A 378 19.51 11.03 7.79
CA ARG A 378 19.40 12.09 6.77
C ARG A 378 19.16 11.48 5.39
N HIS A 379 19.99 10.52 4.99
CA HIS A 379 19.83 9.85 3.70
C HIS A 379 18.46 9.19 3.56
N MET A 380 17.99 8.50 4.60
CA MET A 380 16.64 7.91 4.63
C MET A 380 15.55 8.98 4.45
N THR A 381 15.70 10.12 5.11
CA THR A 381 14.78 11.25 4.99
C THR A 381 14.75 11.81 3.56
N ASP A 382 15.92 12.05 2.96
CA ASP A 382 16.05 12.56 1.60
C ASP A 382 15.47 11.57 0.58
N THR A 383 15.72 10.27 0.76
CA THR A 383 15.17 9.20 -0.09
C THR A 383 13.65 9.14 0.01
N THR A 384 13.07 9.24 1.22
CA THR A 384 11.61 9.26 1.40
C THR A 384 10.98 10.53 0.81
N LEU A 385 11.64 11.70 0.93
CA LEU A 385 11.18 12.93 0.26
C LEU A 385 11.21 12.80 -1.26
N GLY A 386 12.28 12.21 -1.81
CA GLY A 386 12.38 11.89 -3.24
C GLY A 386 11.26 10.96 -3.69
N PHE A 387 11.00 9.91 -2.92
CA PHE A 387 9.97 8.92 -3.24
C PHE A 387 8.58 9.56 -3.26
N LEU A 388 8.23 10.35 -2.24
CA LEU A 388 6.96 11.09 -2.17
C LEU A 388 6.82 12.09 -3.34
N SER A 389 7.90 12.77 -3.70
CA SER A 389 7.91 13.72 -4.83
C SER A 389 7.76 13.03 -6.19
N LEU A 390 8.25 11.79 -6.33
CA LEU A 390 8.20 11.04 -7.58
C LEU A 390 6.78 10.55 -7.90
N ILE A 391 6.03 10.15 -6.88
CA ILE A 391 4.71 9.52 -7.05
C ILE A 391 3.53 10.43 -6.70
N GLY A 392 3.75 11.44 -5.85
CA GLY A 392 2.71 12.33 -5.36
C GLY A 392 2.25 13.30 -6.44
N SER A 393 0.93 13.49 -6.56
CA SER A 393 0.37 14.59 -7.33
C SER A 393 0.09 15.80 -6.44
N PRO A 394 0.04 17.04 -6.97
CA PRO A 394 -0.07 18.26 -6.16
C PRO A 394 -1.26 18.31 -5.19
N THR A 395 -2.35 17.59 -5.50
CA THR A 395 -3.58 17.53 -4.71
C THR A 395 -3.72 16.23 -3.91
N SER A 396 -2.74 15.32 -3.96
CA SER A 396 -2.79 14.04 -3.23
C SER A 396 -2.35 14.17 -1.78
N ALA A 397 -2.76 13.22 -0.93
CA ALA A 397 -2.29 13.11 0.45
C ALA A 397 -0.75 13.04 0.55
N LEU A 398 -0.09 12.38 -0.41
CA LEU A 398 1.37 12.27 -0.45
C LEU A 398 2.08 13.62 -0.64
N ALA A 399 1.43 14.60 -1.29
CA ALA A 399 1.96 15.96 -1.38
C ALA A 399 1.88 16.70 -0.03
N SER A 400 0.88 16.38 0.80
CA SER A 400 0.83 16.85 2.19
C SER A 400 1.89 16.16 3.03
N ASP A 401 2.04 14.84 2.91
CA ASP A 401 3.07 14.04 3.59
C ASP A 401 4.47 14.60 3.29
N TYR A 402 4.77 14.90 2.02
CA TYR A 402 6.03 15.52 1.61
C TYR A 402 6.26 16.87 2.31
N LYS A 403 5.25 17.75 2.34
CA LYS A 403 5.36 19.07 2.98
C LYS A 403 5.62 18.94 4.47
N ILE A 404 4.90 18.05 5.14
CA ILE A 404 5.04 17.78 6.59
C ILE A 404 6.45 17.25 6.87
N LEU A 405 6.87 16.20 6.19
CA LEU A 405 8.19 15.59 6.41
C LEU A 405 9.31 16.57 6.11
N LYS A 406 9.20 17.35 5.03
CA LYS A 406 10.19 18.38 4.69
C LYS A 406 10.30 19.43 5.78
N HIS A 407 9.17 19.87 6.34
CA HIS A 407 9.19 20.83 7.44
C HIS A 407 9.84 20.25 8.70
N ILE A 408 9.46 19.03 9.10
CA ILE A 408 10.04 18.36 10.27
C ILE A 408 11.55 18.18 10.07
N ALA A 409 11.98 17.70 8.90
CA ALA A 409 13.39 17.48 8.58
C ALA A 409 14.24 18.76 8.65
N LEU A 410 13.68 19.91 8.26
CA LEU A 410 14.33 21.21 8.40
C LEU A 410 14.49 21.60 9.88
N GLN A 411 13.46 21.37 10.71
CA GLN A 411 13.50 21.69 12.15
C GLN A 411 14.47 20.78 12.92
N THR A 412 14.59 19.51 12.52
CA THR A 412 15.45 18.52 13.19
C THR A 412 16.90 18.53 12.69
N GLY A 413 17.20 19.29 11.62
CA GLY A 413 18.53 19.29 10.98
C GLY A 413 18.83 17.97 10.25
N LEU A 414 17.80 17.23 9.86
CA LEU A 414 17.91 15.93 9.19
C LEU A 414 17.69 16.01 7.66
N THR A 415 18.01 17.15 7.05
CA THR A 415 18.05 17.31 5.59
C THR A 415 19.50 17.33 5.08
N GLY A 416 19.76 16.65 3.97
CA GLY A 416 21.00 16.81 3.19
C GLY A 416 20.90 17.95 2.16
N HIS A 417 21.96 18.15 1.35
CA HIS A 417 21.93 19.03 0.17
C HIS A 417 20.81 18.59 -0.79
N MET A 418 19.60 19.11 -0.60
CA MET A 418 18.50 18.96 -1.53
C MET A 418 18.92 19.56 -2.88
N PRO A 419 18.87 18.79 -3.99
CA PRO A 419 18.90 19.41 -5.30
C PRO A 419 17.73 20.39 -5.39
N PRO A 420 17.91 21.56 -6.02
CA PRO A 420 16.81 22.50 -6.20
C PRO A 420 15.66 21.79 -6.92
N THR A 421 14.47 21.91 -6.35
CA THR A 421 13.22 21.40 -6.89
C THR A 421 13.05 21.89 -8.33
N GLN A 422 13.39 21.06 -9.31
CA GLN A 422 12.91 21.19 -10.69
C GLN A 422 11.66 20.32 -10.85
N GLY A 423 10.64 20.60 -10.03
CA GLY A 423 9.26 20.36 -10.40
C GLY A 423 8.72 21.68 -10.96
N PRO A 424 7.83 21.67 -11.97
CA PRO A 424 7.34 22.90 -12.56
C PRO A 424 6.67 23.76 -11.48
N ASN A 425 7.25 24.95 -11.23
CA ASN A 425 6.61 26.02 -10.47
C ASN A 425 5.25 26.33 -11.13
N THR A 426 4.16 25.81 -10.57
CA THR A 426 2.81 26.31 -10.85
C THR A 426 2.48 27.42 -9.86
N GLY A 427 3.32 28.45 -9.89
CA GLY A 427 2.95 29.80 -9.45
C GLY A 427 2.51 30.57 -10.68
N SER A 428 1.32 30.29 -11.19
CA SER A 428 0.65 31.17 -12.14
C SER A 428 -0.77 31.40 -11.64
N SER A 429 -0.94 32.58 -11.06
CA SER A 429 -2.17 33.15 -10.54
C SER A 429 -3.35 32.95 -11.50
N PHE A 430 -4.48 32.49 -10.96
CA PHE A 430 -5.78 32.67 -11.60
C PHE A 430 -6.06 34.18 -11.68
N SER A 431 -5.98 34.74 -12.89
CA SER A 431 -6.47 36.07 -13.19
C SER A 431 -7.82 35.89 -13.89
N SER A 432 -8.91 36.08 -13.15
CA SER A 432 -10.25 36.21 -13.71
C SER A 432 -10.28 37.48 -14.59
N SER A 433 -10.35 37.30 -15.91
CA SER A 433 -10.60 38.40 -16.84
C SER A 433 -12.09 38.43 -17.15
N ASN A 434 -12.74 39.54 -16.79
CA ASN A 434 -14.15 39.86 -17.00
C ASN A 434 -14.65 39.47 -18.40
N THR A 435 -15.78 38.79 -18.45
CA THR A 435 -16.66 38.73 -19.62
C THR A 435 -17.22 40.14 -19.88
N GLY A 436 -16.79 40.74 -20.98
CA GLY A 436 -17.31 42.01 -21.49
C GLY A 436 -18.74 41.88 -22.02
N ASP A 437 -19.50 42.95 -21.82
CA ASP A 437 -20.89 43.15 -22.18
C ASP A 437 -21.24 42.83 -23.64
N ILE A 438 -22.42 42.25 -23.84
CA ILE A 438 -23.06 42.06 -25.14
C ILE A 438 -23.86 43.34 -25.45
N PRO A 439 -23.60 44.05 -26.57
CA PRO A 439 -24.48 45.13 -26.99
C PRO A 439 -25.73 44.56 -27.67
N MET A 440 -26.89 44.90 -27.11
CA MET A 440 -28.21 44.75 -27.73
C MET A 440 -28.29 45.64 -28.97
N SER A 441 -28.45 45.02 -30.14
CA SER A 441 -28.83 45.69 -31.39
C SER A 441 -30.35 45.54 -31.57
N GLY A 442 -31.08 46.62 -31.32
CA GLY A 442 -32.48 46.79 -31.73
C GLY A 442 -32.60 47.69 -32.96
N GLY A 443 -33.62 47.42 -33.77
CA GLY A 443 -34.15 48.25 -34.87
C GLY A 443 -33.51 47.97 -36.23
N ARG A 444 -34.24 47.67 -37.30
CA ARG A 444 -35.65 47.91 -37.64
C ARG A 444 -36.31 46.68 -38.24
#